data_AF-T1GIU9-F1
#
_entry.id   AF-T1GIU9-F1
#
_cell.length_a   1.000
_cell.length_b   1.000
_cell.length_c   1.000
_cell.angle_alpha   90.00
_cell.angle_beta   90.00
_cell.angle_gamma   90.00
#
_symmetry.space_group_name_H-M   'P 1'
#
loop_
_entity.id
_entity.type
_entity.pdbx_description
1 polymer ?
#
loop_
_entity_poly.entity_id
_entity_poly.type
_entity_poly.pdbx_seq_one_letter_code
_entity_poly.pdbx_strand_id
1 'polypeptide(L)'
;MLMDYIRRISFFKHLLIALGIRLVLVSYSEIHDQNAEVLYTDVDYEVVTDGARHILENRSPFQRHTFRYSPILALILTPNVYHKSFGKILFSLFDIVWE
;
A
#
# COMPACT_ATOMS: atom_id res chain seq x y z
N MET A 1 -31.18 -14.03 6.37
CA MET A 1 -30.55 -14.39 7.67
C MET A 1 -29.13 -13.84 7.80
N LEU A 2 -28.15 -14.29 7.00
CA LEU A 2 -26.76 -13.76 7.07
C LEU A 2 -26.69 -12.28 6.66
N MET A 3 -27.37 -11.88 5.58
CA MET A 3 -27.39 -10.49 5.13
C MET A 3 -28.09 -9.54 6.11
N ASP A 4 -29.14 -10.00 6.79
CA ASP A 4 -29.82 -9.22 7.83
C ASP A 4 -28.95 -9.03 9.07
N TYR A 5 -28.08 -10.00 9.37
CA TYR A 5 -27.09 -9.89 10.43
C TYR A 5 -25.99 -8.88 10.08
N ILE A 6 -25.44 -8.95 8.86
CA ILE A 6 -24.43 -8.00 8.36
C ILE A 6 -24.99 -6.57 8.41
N ARG A 7 -26.23 -6.34 7.95
CA ARG A 7 -26.88 -5.02 7.99
C ARG A 7 -27.09 -4.44 9.40
N ARG A 8 -27.08 -5.29 10.45
CA ARG A 8 -27.22 -4.86 11.85
C ARG A 8 -25.88 -4.54 12.52
N ILE A 9 -24.76 -4.87 11.88
CA ILE A 9 -23.44 -4.55 12.40
C ILE A 9 -23.24 -3.02 12.28
N SER A 10 -22.73 -2.39 13.35
CA SER A 10 -22.43 -0.96 13.34
C SER A 10 -21.41 -0.63 12.24
N PHE A 11 -21.52 0.54 11.61
CA PHE A 11 -20.57 1.04 10.62
C PHE A 11 -19.11 0.89 11.09
N PHE A 12 -18.81 1.27 12.34
CA PHE A 12 -17.46 1.14 12.90
C PHE A 12 -16.94 -0.30 12.93
N LYS A 13 -17.82 -1.28 13.19
CA LYS A 13 -17.44 -2.70 13.17
C LYS A 13 -17.14 -3.18 11.75
N HIS A 14 -17.85 -2.68 10.74
CA HIS A 14 -17.51 -2.96 9.34
C HIS A 14 -16.11 -2.43 9.00
N LEU A 15 -15.81 -1.19 9.37
CA LEU A 15 -14.47 -0.60 9.16
C LEU A 15 -13.36 -1.39 9.85
N LEU A 16 -13.58 -1.86 11.10
CA LEU A 16 -12.60 -2.68 11.80
C LEU A 16 -12.37 -4.03 11.14
N ILE A 17 -13.44 -4.70 10.67
CA ILE A 17 -13.31 -5.96 9.94
C ILE A 17 -12.57 -5.74 8.62
N ALA A 18 -12.93 -4.68 7.89
CA ALA A 18 -12.31 -4.27 6.64
C ALA A 18 -10.81 -3.96 6.80
N LEU A 19 -10.44 -3.27 7.89
CA LEU A 19 -9.05 -3.02 8.25
C LEU A 19 -8.31 -4.32 8.59
N GLY A 20 -8.92 -5.18 9.40
CA GLY A 20 -8.34 -6.47 9.78
C GLY A 20 -8.01 -7.35 8.58
N ILE A 21 -8.94 -7.46 7.62
CA ILE A 21 -8.73 -8.21 6.38
C ILE A 21 -7.57 -7.61 5.56
N ARG A 22 -7.52 -6.29 5.40
CA ARG A 22 -6.45 -5.62 4.64
C ARG A 22 -5.08 -5.81 5.29
N LEU A 23 -4.98 -5.70 6.63
CA LEU A 23 -3.72 -5.96 7.34
C LEU A 23 -3.24 -7.40 7.15
N VAL A 24 -4.14 -8.39 7.19
CA VAL A 24 -3.80 -9.79 6.89
C VAL A 24 -3.27 -9.96 5.47
N LEU A 25 -3.91 -9.31 4.48
CA LEU A 25 -3.45 -9.36 3.09
C LEU A 25 -2.11 -8.66 2.90
N VAL A 26 -1.85 -7.53 3.58
CA VAL A 26 -0.55 -6.86 3.56
C VAL A 26 0.53 -7.77 4.15
N SER A 27 0.28 -8.40 5.30
CA SER A 27 1.22 -9.37 5.89
C SER A 27 1.45 -10.58 4.98
N TYR A 28 0.39 -11.11 4.35
CA TYR A 28 0.51 -12.19 3.38
C TYR A 28 1.34 -11.78 2.17
N SER A 29 1.16 -10.56 1.65
CA SER A 29 1.93 -10.08 0.50
C SER A 29 3.44 -10.05 0.79
N GLU A 30 3.84 -9.66 1.99
CA GLU A 30 5.25 -9.62 2.38
C GLU A 30 5.86 -11.04 2.42
N ILE A 31 5.11 -12.00 2.98
CA ILE A 31 5.53 -13.40 3.00
C ILE A 31 5.59 -13.95 1.56
N HIS A 32 4.62 -13.63 0.73
CA HIS A 32 4.58 -14.11 -0.66
C HIS A 32 5.74 -13.54 -1.49
N ASP A 33 5.98 -12.23 -1.42
CA ASP A 33 7.03 -11.53 -2.15
C ASP A 33 8.45 -12.04 -1.80
N GLN A 34 8.62 -12.64 -0.61
CA GLN A 34 9.89 -13.23 -0.17
C GLN A 34 10.10 -14.69 -0.61
N ASN A 35 9.02 -15.41 -0.95
CA ASN A 35 9.06 -16.86 -1.16
C ASN A 35 8.66 -17.31 -2.57
N ALA A 36 7.95 -16.47 -3.33
CA ALA A 36 7.47 -16.78 -4.66
C ALA A 36 8.36 -16.19 -5.75
N GLU A 37 8.42 -16.85 -6.91
CA GLU A 37 9.11 -16.33 -8.10
C GLU A 37 8.35 -15.14 -8.71
N VAL A 38 7.02 -15.20 -8.67
CA VAL A 38 6.14 -14.11 -9.12
C VAL A 38 5.71 -13.31 -7.90
N LEU A 39 5.96 -12.00 -7.93
CA LEU A 39 5.61 -11.10 -6.83
C LEU A 39 4.09 -10.92 -6.75
N TYR A 40 3.59 -10.81 -5.51
CA TYR A 40 2.23 -10.36 -5.24
C TYR A 40 2.14 -8.85 -5.41
N THR A 41 3.19 -8.13 -5.03
CA THR A 41 3.28 -6.67 -5.17
C THR A 41 3.56 -6.27 -6.62
N ASP A 42 2.80 -5.29 -7.12
CA ASP A 42 2.96 -4.75 -8.47
C ASP A 42 4.30 -4.03 -8.66
N VAL A 43 4.89 -4.13 -9.84
CA VAL A 43 6.18 -3.51 -10.20
C VAL A 43 6.13 -1.98 -10.03
N ASP A 44 4.97 -1.39 -10.24
CA ASP A 44 4.75 0.04 -10.08
C ASP A 44 4.98 0.51 -8.64
N TYR A 45 4.76 -0.35 -7.64
CA TYR A 45 5.06 -0.04 -6.25
C TYR A 45 6.56 0.19 -6.02
N GLU A 46 7.40 -0.62 -6.68
CA GLU A 46 8.85 -0.49 -6.65
C GLU A 46 9.31 0.72 -7.48
N VAL A 47 8.68 1.01 -8.63
CA VAL A 47 8.97 2.22 -9.42
C VAL A 47 8.75 3.49 -8.60
N VAL A 48 7.68 3.57 -7.83
CA VAL A 48 7.42 4.73 -6.96
C VAL A 48 8.40 4.78 -5.79
N THR A 49 8.74 3.63 -5.21
CA THR A 49 9.72 3.53 -4.12
C THR A 49 11.13 3.94 -4.58
N ASP A 50 11.51 3.63 -5.83
CA ASP A 50 12.74 4.12 -6.45
C ASP A 50 12.73 5.64 -6.63
N GLY A 51 11.61 6.20 -7.09
CA GLY A 51 11.42 7.65 -7.16
C GLY A 51 11.55 8.31 -5.78
N ALA A 52 11.01 7.67 -4.75
CA ALA A 52 11.11 8.13 -3.36
C ALA A 52 12.56 8.08 -2.85
N ARG A 53 13.34 7.07 -3.24
CA ARG A 53 14.78 6.98 -2.93
C ARG A 53 15.56 8.13 -3.57
N HIS A 54 15.28 8.47 -4.83
CA HIS A 54 15.90 9.63 -5.47
C HIS A 54 15.60 10.94 -4.72
N ILE A 55 14.37 11.12 -4.24
CA ILE A 55 14.00 12.28 -3.43
C ILE A 55 14.85 12.35 -2.15
N LEU A 56 15.05 11.23 -1.44
CA LEU A 56 15.90 11.17 -0.25
C LEU A 56 17.38 11.47 -0.55
N GLU A 57 17.84 11.17 -1.76
CA GLU A 57 19.18 11.49 -2.24
C GLU A 57 19.34 12.94 -2.75
N ASN A 58 18.33 13.81 -2.55
CA ASN A 58 18.26 15.16 -3.12
C ASN A 58 18.32 15.18 -4.66
N ARG A 59 17.77 14.14 -5.29
CA ARG A 59 17.69 13.96 -6.74
C ARG A 59 16.24 14.04 -7.21
N SER A 60 16.06 14.22 -8.52
CA SER A 60 14.74 14.20 -9.13
C SER A 60 14.20 12.76 -9.20
N PRO A 61 12.94 12.49 -8.82
CA PRO A 61 12.33 11.16 -8.96
C PRO A 61 12.27 10.68 -10.42
N PHE A 62 12.26 11.61 -11.38
CA PHE A 62 12.29 11.33 -12.82
C PHE A 62 13.64 10.79 -13.32
N GLN A 63 14.67 10.73 -12.46
CA GLN A 63 15.91 10.03 -12.81
C GLN A 63 15.73 8.51 -12.92
N ARG A 64 14.67 7.96 -12.33
CA ARG A 64 14.23 6.60 -12.62
C ARG A 64 13.53 6.58 -13.98
N HIS A 65 14.13 5.90 -14.96
CA HIS A 65 13.65 5.85 -16.35
C HIS A 65 12.17 5.48 -16.54
N THR A 66 11.61 4.63 -15.67
CA THR A 66 10.21 4.17 -15.76
C THR A 66 9.26 4.92 -14.83
N PHE A 67 9.73 5.99 -14.17
CA PHE A 67 8.91 6.75 -13.24
C PHE A 67 7.86 7.60 -13.99
N ARG A 68 6.59 7.26 -13.78
CA ARG A 68 5.42 7.87 -14.46
C ARG A 68 4.40 8.50 -13.51
N TYR A 69 4.73 8.59 -12.23
CA TYR A 69 3.81 9.04 -11.18
C TYR A 69 4.05 10.49 -10.80
N SER A 70 3.11 11.08 -10.06
CA SER A 70 3.29 12.43 -9.53
C SER A 70 4.44 12.45 -8.50
N PRO A 71 5.37 13.41 -8.56
CA PRO A 71 6.45 13.54 -7.58
C PRO A 71 5.97 13.62 -6.13
N ILE A 72 4.77 14.17 -5.90
CA ILE A 72 4.17 14.23 -4.56
C ILE A 72 3.85 12.85 -4.00
N LEU A 73 3.49 11.88 -4.84
CA LEU A 73 3.25 10.50 -4.42
C LEU A 73 4.56 9.85 -3.96
N ALA A 74 5.63 10.03 -4.73
CA ALA A 74 6.96 9.55 -4.35
C ALA A 74 7.46 10.22 -3.05
N LEU A 75 7.16 11.50 -2.84
CA LEU A 75 7.50 12.22 -1.62
C LEU A 75 6.77 11.63 -0.39
N ILE A 76 5.45 11.42 -0.49
CA ILE A 76 4.64 10.81 0.57
C ILE A 76 5.16 9.40 0.92
N LEU A 77 5.61 8.66 -0.09
CA LEU A 77 6.13 7.30 0.05
C LEU A 77 7.63 7.22 0.37
N THR A 78 8.29 8.33 0.74
CA THR A 78 9.68 8.30 1.24
C THR A 78 9.91 7.31 2.39
N PRO A 79 8.97 7.05 3.32
CA PRO A 79 9.17 6.02 4.34
C PRO A 79 9.23 4.59 3.78
N ASN A 80 8.72 4.34 2.56
CA ASN A 80 8.81 3.01 1.91
C ASN A 80 10.25 2.53 1.75
N VAL A 81 11.19 3.47 1.60
CA VAL A 81 12.61 3.16 1.42
C VAL A 81 13.17 2.43 2.65
N TYR A 82 12.63 2.69 3.83
CA TYR A 82 13.02 2.02 5.08
C TYR A 82 12.08 0.86 5.43
N HIS A 83 10.78 1.03 5.17
CA HIS A 83 9.76 0.03 5.46
C HIS A 83 8.85 -0.16 4.25
N LYS A 84 9.15 -1.19 3.44
CA LYS A 84 8.40 -1.50 2.22
C LYS A 84 6.88 -1.61 2.41
N SER A 85 6.40 -1.98 3.59
CA SER A 85 4.97 -2.11 3.89
C SER A 85 4.26 -0.78 4.20
N PHE A 86 4.97 0.35 4.36
CA PHE A 86 4.36 1.63 4.73
C PHE A 86 3.28 2.06 3.73
N GLY A 87 3.59 2.09 2.44
CA GLY A 87 2.65 2.46 1.37
C GLY A 87 1.48 1.49 1.29
N LYS A 88 1.71 0.19 1.45
CA LYS A 88 0.64 -0.83 1.51
C LYS A 88 -0.37 -0.52 2.62
N ILE A 89 0.10 -0.13 3.80
CA ILE A 89 -0.75 0.27 4.94
C ILE A 89 -1.44 1.60 4.65
N LEU A 90 -0.70 2.60 4.16
CA LEU A 90 -1.24 3.94 3.86
C LEU A 90 -2.39 3.84 2.84
N PHE A 91 -2.20 3.10 1.76
CA PHE A 91 -3.23 2.88 0.74
C PHE A 91 -4.44 2.13 1.31
N SER A 92 -4.21 1.12 2.16
CA SER A 92 -5.28 0.40 2.84
C SER A 92 -6.12 1.32 3.73
N LEU A 93 -5.51 2.31 4.39
CA LEU A 93 -6.23 3.29 5.21
C LEU A 93 -7.09 4.24 4.36
N PHE A 94 -6.55 4.74 3.24
CA PHE A 94 -7.31 5.61 2.32
C PHE A 94 -8.48 4.88 1.67
N ASP A 95 -8.30 3.62 1.32
CA ASP A 95 -9.34 2.77 0.74
C ASP A 95 -10.53 2.61 1.69
N ILE A 96 -10.27 2.42 2.99
CA ILE A 96 -11.30 2.34 4.03
C ILE A 96 -12.02 3.67 4.25
N VAL A 97 -11.32 4.81 4.13
CA VAL A 97 -11.93 6.14 4.28
C VAL A 97 -12.83 6.48 3.10
N TRP A 98 -12.58 5.88 1.93
CA TRP A 98 -13.36 6.09 0.72
C TRP A 98 -14.60 5.16 0.61
N GLU A 99 -14.75 4.18 1.52
CA GLU A 99 -15.95 3.34 1.70
C GLU A 99 -17.04 4.02 2.54
#